data_AF-A0A8B3RS12-F1
#
_entry.id   AF-A0A8B3RS12-F1
#
_cell.length_a   1.000
_cell.length_b   1.000
_cell.length_c   1.000
_cell.angle_alpha   90.00
_cell.angle_beta   90.00
_cell.angle_gamma   90.00
#
_symmetry.space_group_name_H-M   'P 1'
#
loop_
_entity.id
_entity.type
_entity.pdbx_description
1 polymer ?
#
loop_
_entity_poly.entity_id
_entity_poly.type
_entity_poly.pdbx_seq_one_letter_code
_entity_poly.pdbx_strand_id
1 'polypeptide(L)'
;MNKQELIEELECLVVSTDSVDYLQGANYAVERAISLAEQLDEPKKVILPKTADDFIEESLGMGSDKVDIISSADSFLRAMPDDEFSLWFKSNRDLFVNALANGYEVEKEPLYHVLLSDKGATNIGYTFLNLAGTIDFKICKEEVDMLTENQIKAIDERYWPFAVKVDGE
;
A
#
# COMPACT_ATOMS: atom_id res chain seq x y z
N MET A 1 0.86 -14.66 -13.84
CA MET A 1 2.30 -14.87 -13.64
C MET A 1 3.00 -13.53 -13.77
N ASN A 2 3.29 -12.90 -12.64
CA ASN A 2 4.21 -11.77 -12.59
C ASN A 2 5.66 -12.28 -12.67
N LYS A 3 6.63 -11.36 -12.73
CA LYS A 3 8.05 -11.70 -12.84
C LYS A 3 8.54 -12.59 -11.69
N GLN A 4 8.13 -12.27 -10.46
CA GLN A 4 8.52 -13.02 -9.27
C GLN A 4 7.96 -14.45 -9.30
N GLU A 5 6.68 -14.62 -9.65
CA GLU A 5 6.03 -15.93 -9.79
C GLU A 5 6.76 -16.81 -10.84
N LEU A 6 7.19 -16.22 -11.96
CA LEU A 6 7.96 -16.94 -12.99
C LEU A 6 9.33 -17.40 -12.47
N ILE A 7 10.04 -16.53 -11.73
CA ILE A 7 11.35 -16.87 -11.17
C ILE A 7 11.21 -18.03 -10.15
N GLU A 8 10.22 -17.95 -9.27
CA GLU A 8 9.93 -19.00 -8.27
C GLU A 8 9.59 -20.34 -8.93
N GLU A 9 8.80 -20.33 -10.01
CA GLU A 9 8.53 -21.55 -10.78
C GLU A 9 9.82 -22.14 -11.39
N LEU A 10 10.70 -21.30 -11.94
CA LEU A 10 11.97 -21.73 -12.52
C LEU A 10 12.94 -22.29 -11.47
N GLU A 11 13.00 -21.69 -10.28
CA GLU A 11 13.81 -22.17 -9.15
C GLU A 11 13.33 -23.54 -8.63
N CYS A 12 12.02 -23.81 -8.73
CA CYS A 12 11.42 -25.08 -8.34
C CYS A 12 11.59 -26.19 -9.39
N LEU A 13 12.15 -25.90 -10.57
CA LEU A 13 12.31 -26.92 -11.63
C LEU A 13 13.36 -27.97 -11.24
N VAL A 14 12.88 -29.19 -10.99
CA VAL A 14 13.75 -30.35 -10.75
C VAL A 14 13.73 -31.28 -11.97
N VAL A 15 14.89 -31.49 -12.56
CA VAL A 15 15.08 -32.42 -13.67
C VAL A 15 15.62 -33.75 -13.16
N SER A 16 14.78 -34.78 -13.18
CA SER A 16 15.19 -36.14 -12.84
C SER A 16 15.85 -36.82 -14.04
N THR A 17 17.14 -37.11 -13.94
CA THR A 17 17.92 -37.83 -14.96
C THR A 17 19.13 -38.51 -14.33
N ASP A 18 19.56 -39.63 -14.92
CA ASP A 18 20.80 -40.31 -14.54
C ASP A 18 22.02 -39.80 -15.37
N SER A 19 21.77 -38.92 -16.35
CA SER A 19 22.82 -38.35 -17.21
C SER A 19 23.35 -37.03 -16.64
N VAL A 20 24.63 -37.02 -16.27
CA VAL A 20 25.33 -35.83 -15.76
C VAL A 20 25.37 -34.71 -16.80
N ASP A 21 25.68 -35.04 -18.06
CA ASP A 21 25.74 -34.05 -19.15
C ASP A 21 24.37 -33.39 -19.39
N TYR A 22 23.29 -34.17 -19.28
CA TYR A 22 21.94 -33.66 -19.41
C TYR A 22 21.57 -32.76 -18.23
N LEU A 23 21.88 -33.18 -17.00
CA LEU A 23 21.63 -32.39 -15.80
C LEU A 23 22.38 -31.05 -15.86
N GLN A 24 23.63 -31.05 -16.32
CA GLN A 24 24.41 -29.82 -16.49
C GLN A 24 23.78 -28.88 -17.53
N GLY A 25 23.34 -29.41 -18.66
CA GLY A 25 22.64 -28.63 -19.68
C GLY A 25 21.31 -28.05 -19.17
N ALA A 26 20.56 -28.83 -18.39
CA ALA A 26 19.30 -28.40 -17.79
C ALA A 26 19.52 -27.27 -16.77
N ASN A 27 20.51 -27.40 -15.89
CA ASN A 27 20.84 -26.36 -14.91
C ASN A 27 21.25 -25.05 -15.60
N TYR A 28 22.12 -25.14 -16.63
CA TYR A 28 22.50 -23.96 -17.41
C TYR A 28 21.29 -23.27 -18.07
N ALA A 29 20.36 -24.06 -18.61
CA ALA A 29 19.14 -23.52 -19.22
C ALA A 29 18.24 -22.81 -18.19
N VAL A 30 18.06 -23.39 -17.00
CA VAL A 30 17.28 -22.79 -15.90
C VAL A 30 17.95 -21.51 -15.41
N GLU A 31 19.25 -21.52 -15.13
CA GLU A 31 20.01 -20.33 -14.73
C GLU A 31 19.90 -19.21 -15.78
N ARG A 32 20.00 -19.56 -17.07
CA ARG A 32 19.86 -18.58 -18.15
C ARG A 32 18.43 -18.04 -18.24
N ALA A 33 17.41 -18.89 -18.03
CA ALA A 33 16.01 -18.48 -18.02
C ALA A 33 15.72 -17.53 -16.85
N ILE A 34 16.22 -17.81 -15.65
CA ILE A 34 16.11 -16.93 -14.49
C ILE A 34 16.78 -15.58 -14.80
N SER A 35 18.02 -15.60 -15.30
CA SER A 35 18.73 -14.36 -15.68
C SER A 35 18.00 -13.52 -16.73
N LEU A 36 17.24 -14.14 -17.64
CA LEU A 36 16.40 -13.43 -18.61
C LEU A 36 15.10 -12.93 -17.97
N ALA A 37 14.48 -13.71 -17.08
CA ALA A 37 13.30 -13.31 -16.33
C ALA A 37 13.60 -12.09 -15.42
N GLU A 38 14.78 -12.04 -14.80
CA GLU A 38 15.27 -10.89 -14.03
C GLU A 38 15.37 -9.60 -14.87
N GLN A 39 15.54 -9.71 -16.19
CA GLN A 39 15.60 -8.58 -17.11
C GLN A 39 14.23 -8.13 -17.62
N LEU A 40 13.16 -8.86 -17.31
CA LEU A 40 11.81 -8.43 -17.66
C LEU A 40 11.47 -7.17 -16.85
N ASP A 41 10.99 -6.16 -17.58
CA ASP A 41 10.39 -4.98 -16.99
C ASP A 41 9.04 -5.38 -16.39
N GLU A 42 8.84 -5.07 -15.11
CA GLU A 42 7.51 -5.13 -14.53
C GLU A 42 6.67 -3.95 -15.01
N PRO A 43 5.34 -4.12 -15.14
CA PRO A 43 4.46 -2.98 -15.30
C PRO A 43 4.74 -2.00 -14.15
N LYS A 44 5.12 -0.77 -14.47
CA LYS A 44 5.29 0.27 -13.45
C LYS A 44 3.94 0.52 -12.80
N LYS A 45 3.78 0.01 -11.57
CA LYS A 45 2.64 0.32 -10.72
C LYS A 45 2.64 1.82 -10.46
N VAL A 46 1.48 2.43 -10.66
CA VAL A 46 1.27 3.83 -10.31
C VAL A 46 0.89 3.94 -8.84
N ILE A 47 1.15 5.08 -8.22
CA ILE A 47 0.72 5.35 -6.85
C ILE A 47 -0.63 6.06 -6.92
N LEU A 48 -1.64 5.50 -6.24
CA LEU A 48 -2.98 6.08 -6.10
C LEU A 48 -3.17 6.68 -4.71
N PRO A 49 -3.94 7.78 -4.58
CA PRO A 49 -4.41 8.21 -3.26
C PRO A 49 -5.40 7.17 -2.71
N LYS A 50 -5.55 7.17 -1.39
CA LYS A 50 -6.46 6.27 -0.68
C LYS A 50 -7.91 6.37 -1.15
N THR A 51 -8.40 7.57 -1.48
CA THR A 51 -9.76 7.73 -2.02
C THR A 51 -10.00 7.05 -3.37
N ALA A 52 -8.96 6.93 -4.20
CA ALA A 52 -9.06 6.19 -5.46
C ALA A 52 -8.96 4.68 -5.24
N ASP A 53 -8.17 4.24 -4.27
CA ASP A 53 -8.11 2.85 -3.83
C ASP A 53 -9.47 2.39 -3.26
N ASP A 54 -10.02 3.14 -2.30
CA ASP A 54 -11.33 2.88 -1.69
C ASP A 54 -12.43 2.74 -2.77
N PHE A 55 -12.42 3.60 -3.80
CA PHE A 55 -13.38 3.53 -4.91
C PHE A 55 -13.23 2.24 -5.73
N ILE A 56 -12.00 1.80 -5.99
CA ILE A 56 -11.72 0.56 -6.72
C ILE A 56 -12.14 -0.65 -5.89
N GLU A 57 -11.77 -0.69 -4.60
CA GLU A 57 -12.13 -1.78 -3.69
C GLU A 57 -13.65 -1.93 -3.55
N GLU A 58 -14.38 -0.82 -3.35
CA GLU A 58 -15.83 -0.84 -3.26
C GLU A 58 -16.47 -1.40 -4.54
N SER A 59 -15.99 -0.93 -5.70
CA SER A 59 -16.52 -1.38 -7.00
C SER A 59 -16.23 -2.86 -7.25
N LEU A 60 -15.03 -3.33 -6.92
CA LEU A 60 -14.68 -4.75 -6.99
C LEU A 60 -15.54 -5.59 -6.03
N GLY A 61 -15.83 -5.08 -4.83
CA GLY A 61 -16.73 -5.71 -3.86
C GLY A 61 -18.17 -5.86 -4.36
N MET A 62 -18.61 -4.97 -5.26
CA MET A 62 -19.88 -5.07 -5.98
C MET A 62 -19.85 -6.03 -7.18
N GLY A 63 -18.69 -6.62 -7.49
CA GLY A 63 -18.51 -7.54 -8.61
C GLY A 63 -18.32 -6.85 -9.97
N SER A 64 -18.01 -5.55 -9.97
CA SER A 64 -17.71 -4.81 -11.20
C SER A 64 -16.40 -5.27 -11.84
N ASP A 65 -16.38 -5.36 -13.16
CA ASP A 65 -15.12 -5.53 -13.89
C ASP A 65 -14.40 -4.18 -14.09
N LYS A 66 -13.20 -4.20 -14.67
CA LYS A 66 -12.40 -2.97 -14.86
C LYS A 66 -13.09 -1.92 -15.73
N VAL A 67 -13.89 -2.33 -16.71
CA VAL A 67 -14.62 -1.42 -17.61
C VAL A 67 -15.82 -0.80 -16.89
N ASP A 68 -16.50 -1.61 -16.08
CA ASP A 68 -17.57 -1.14 -15.19
C ASP A 68 -17.03 -0.10 -14.21
N ILE A 69 -15.86 -0.34 -13.59
CA ILE A 69 -15.23 0.60 -12.64
C ILE A 69 -14.94 1.95 -13.31
N ILE A 70 -14.39 1.96 -14.52
CA ILE A 70 -14.11 3.21 -15.26
C ILE A 70 -15.42 3.95 -15.57
N SER A 71 -16.44 3.21 -16.01
CA SER A 71 -17.76 3.78 -16.33
C SER A 71 -18.46 4.35 -15.08
N SER A 72 -18.30 3.69 -13.94
CA SER A 72 -18.78 4.13 -12.64
C SER A 72 -18.04 5.38 -12.16
N ALA A 73 -16.71 5.45 -12.31
CA ALA A 73 -15.93 6.65 -11.96
C ALA A 73 -16.38 7.87 -12.80
N ASP A 74 -16.64 7.68 -14.09
CA ASP A 74 -17.17 8.73 -14.96
C ASP A 74 -18.59 9.19 -14.56
N SER A 75 -19.43 8.24 -14.14
CA SER A 75 -20.79 8.53 -13.67
C SER A 75 -20.77 9.24 -12.32
N PHE A 76 -19.92 8.79 -11.41
CA PHE A 76 -19.73 9.36 -10.08
C PHE A 76 -19.21 10.79 -10.16
N LEU A 77 -18.22 11.05 -11.02
CA LEU A 77 -17.72 12.39 -11.31
C LEU A 77 -18.83 13.37 -11.75
N ARG A 78 -19.79 12.90 -12.54
CA ARG A 78 -20.92 13.74 -12.99
C ARG A 78 -21.93 13.98 -11.88
N ALA A 79 -22.16 12.97 -11.03
CA ALA A 79 -23.12 13.05 -9.93
C ALA A 79 -22.58 13.89 -8.76
N MET A 80 -21.29 13.74 -8.45
CA MET A 80 -20.61 14.30 -7.28
C MET A 80 -19.33 15.03 -7.73
N PRO A 81 -19.42 16.13 -8.50
CA PRO A 81 -18.26 16.76 -9.13
C PRO A 81 -17.26 17.39 -8.15
N ASP A 82 -17.70 17.70 -6.93
CA ASP A 82 -16.88 18.35 -5.90
C ASP A 82 -16.39 17.36 -4.82
N ASP A 83 -16.69 16.07 -4.98
CA ASP A 83 -16.16 15.01 -4.14
C ASP A 83 -14.63 14.86 -4.31
N GLU A 84 -13.95 14.42 -3.26
CA GLU A 84 -12.50 14.26 -3.23
C GLU A 84 -11.98 13.32 -4.33
N PHE A 85 -12.61 12.15 -4.50
CA PHE A 85 -12.28 11.22 -5.58
C PHE A 85 -12.54 11.87 -6.94
N SER A 86 -13.67 12.54 -7.11
CA SER A 86 -14.02 13.22 -8.37
C SER A 86 -13.02 14.32 -8.75
N LEU A 87 -12.61 15.15 -7.79
CA LEU A 87 -11.61 16.21 -8.00
C LEU A 87 -10.27 15.62 -8.42
N TRP A 88 -9.83 14.54 -7.78
CA TRP A 88 -8.63 13.82 -8.16
C TRP A 88 -8.77 13.18 -9.55
N PHE A 89 -9.86 12.42 -9.79
CA PHE A 89 -10.08 11.66 -11.01
C PHE A 89 -10.15 12.57 -12.25
N LYS A 90 -10.71 13.79 -12.15
CA LYS A 90 -10.72 14.79 -13.25
C LYS A 90 -9.36 14.98 -13.91
N SER A 91 -8.28 14.99 -13.11
CA SER A 91 -6.92 15.25 -13.59
C SER A 91 -6.08 13.98 -13.74
N ASN A 92 -6.57 12.83 -13.29
CA ASN A 92 -5.80 11.58 -13.16
C ASN A 92 -6.43 10.39 -13.89
N ARG A 93 -7.30 10.63 -14.88
CA ARG A 93 -8.01 9.57 -15.63
C ARG A 93 -7.07 8.52 -16.23
N ASP A 94 -6.03 8.95 -16.94
CA ASP A 94 -5.08 8.03 -17.57
C ASP A 94 -4.32 7.20 -16.53
N LEU A 95 -3.99 7.82 -15.39
CA LEU A 95 -3.32 7.18 -14.28
C LEU A 95 -4.25 6.13 -13.63
N PHE A 96 -5.53 6.45 -13.44
CA PHE A 96 -6.55 5.52 -12.93
C PHE A 96 -6.77 4.33 -13.85
N VAL A 97 -6.86 4.54 -15.17
CA VAL A 97 -6.97 3.44 -16.15
C VAL A 97 -5.70 2.58 -16.16
N ASN A 98 -4.52 3.20 -16.08
CA ASN A 98 -3.25 2.50 -15.97
C ASN A 98 -3.19 1.63 -14.70
N ALA A 99 -3.62 2.18 -13.56
CA ALA A 99 -3.72 1.45 -12.29
C ALA A 99 -4.57 0.19 -12.42
N LEU A 100 -5.76 0.29 -13.03
CA LEU A 100 -6.62 -0.85 -13.26
C LEU A 100 -5.99 -1.87 -14.22
N ALA A 101 -5.31 -1.42 -15.27
CA ALA A 101 -4.68 -2.31 -16.25
C ALA A 101 -3.47 -3.06 -15.69
N ASN A 102 -2.58 -2.35 -15.00
CA ASN A 102 -1.22 -2.79 -14.68
C ASN A 102 -0.99 -3.01 -13.16
N GLY A 103 -1.99 -2.72 -12.33
CA GLY A 103 -1.85 -2.69 -10.89
C GLY A 103 -1.35 -1.34 -10.37
N TYR A 104 -1.48 -1.15 -9.07
CA TYR A 104 -1.10 0.10 -8.39
C TYR A 104 -0.61 -0.17 -6.96
N GLU A 105 -0.02 0.86 -6.37
CA GLU A 105 0.27 0.97 -4.95
C GLU A 105 -0.55 2.12 -4.37
N VAL A 106 -0.87 2.04 -3.07
CA VAL A 106 -1.62 3.09 -2.39
C VAL A 106 -0.65 4.03 -1.69
N GLU A 107 -0.87 5.33 -1.81
CA GLU A 107 -0.14 6.34 -1.08
C GLU A 107 -0.28 6.07 0.42
N LYS A 108 0.86 5.85 1.08
CA LYS A 108 0.89 5.62 2.53
C LYS A 108 0.54 6.93 3.24
N GLU A 109 -0.60 6.94 3.94
CA GLU A 109 -0.96 8.09 4.78
C GLU A 109 0.14 8.35 5.82
N PRO A 110 0.53 9.63 6.03
CA PRO A 110 1.45 9.97 7.10
C PRO A 110 0.90 9.54 8.46
N LEU A 111 1.73 8.82 9.20
CA LEU A 111 1.43 8.42 10.58
C LEU A 111 2.05 9.39 11.57
N TYR A 112 1.40 9.55 12.72
CA TYR A 112 1.81 10.44 13.78
C TYR A 112 1.68 9.77 15.14
N HIS A 113 2.60 10.08 16.05
CA HIS A 113 2.40 9.89 17.47
C HIS A 113 1.84 11.17 18.08
N VAL A 114 0.77 11.09 18.87
CA VAL A 114 0.25 12.24 19.63
C VAL A 114 0.85 12.19 21.03
N LEU A 115 1.89 13.00 21.28
CA LEU A 115 2.66 12.95 22.53
C LEU A 115 2.27 14.10 23.45
N LEU A 116 1.82 13.77 24.66
CA LEU A 116 1.46 14.75 25.69
C LEU A 116 2.66 15.08 26.59
N SER A 117 2.64 16.29 27.16
CA SER A 117 3.76 16.80 27.99
C SER A 117 3.88 16.12 29.35
N ASP A 118 2.83 15.45 29.83
CA ASP A 118 2.88 14.70 31.08
C ASP A 118 3.76 13.45 30.90
N LYS A 119 4.76 13.25 31.75
CA LYS A 119 5.62 12.05 31.73
C LYS A 119 5.34 11.11 32.90
N GLY A 120 4.20 11.28 33.56
CA GLY A 120 3.82 10.53 34.75
C GLY A 120 4.79 10.73 35.91
N ALA A 121 4.64 9.92 36.95
CA ALA A 121 5.46 10.00 38.17
C ALA A 121 6.94 9.60 37.97
N THR A 122 7.25 8.88 36.89
CA THR A 122 8.58 8.30 36.65
C THR A 122 9.52 9.23 35.90
N ASN A 123 9.00 10.26 35.21
CA ASN A 123 9.76 11.17 34.34
C ASN A 123 10.50 10.47 33.18
N ILE A 124 10.22 9.18 32.97
CA ILE A 124 10.76 8.32 31.92
C ILE A 124 9.57 7.67 31.21
N GLY A 125 9.48 7.83 29.89
CA GLY A 125 8.38 7.30 29.09
C GLY A 125 7.61 8.38 28.31
N TYR A 126 6.48 7.96 27.76
CA TYR A 126 5.63 8.68 26.83
C TYR A 126 4.18 8.54 27.26
N THR A 127 3.53 9.67 27.54
CA THR A 127 2.07 9.74 27.64
C THR A 127 1.54 10.13 26.27
N PHE A 128 0.58 9.37 25.74
CA PHE A 128 0.12 9.54 24.37
C PHE A 128 -1.37 9.28 24.22
N LEU A 129 -1.93 9.75 23.11
CA LEU A 129 -3.28 9.36 22.68
C LEU A 129 -3.19 8.03 21.94
N ASN A 130 -3.92 7.02 22.40
CA ASN A 130 -3.97 5.72 21.75
C ASN A 130 -5.07 5.64 20.67
N LEU A 131 -5.13 4.53 19.93
CA LEU A 131 -6.13 4.28 18.89
C LEU A 131 -7.58 4.28 19.40
N ALA A 132 -7.79 4.02 20.70
CA ALA A 132 -9.11 4.08 21.34
C ALA A 132 -9.54 5.51 21.72
N GLY A 133 -8.69 6.52 21.47
CA GLY A 133 -8.94 7.91 21.86
C GLY A 133 -8.80 8.17 23.36
N THR A 134 -8.11 7.28 24.08
CA THR A 134 -7.81 7.45 25.50
C THR A 134 -6.33 7.76 25.71
N ILE A 135 -6.02 8.37 26.85
CA ILE A 135 -4.65 8.68 27.23
C ILE A 135 -4.03 7.45 27.88
N ASP A 136 -2.90 7.00 27.35
CA ASP A 136 -2.14 5.86 27.84
C ASP A 136 -0.67 6.24 28.07
N PHE A 137 0.08 5.34 28.70
CA PHE A 137 1.47 5.54 29.08
C PHE A 137 2.34 4.32 28.77
N LYS A 138 3.45 4.56 28.08
CA LYS A 138 4.44 3.53 27.73
C LYS A 138 5.86 4.03 27.96
N ILE A 139 6.76 3.12 28.31
CA ILE A 139 8.19 3.44 28.50
C ILE A 139 8.93 3.43 27.16
N CYS A 140 8.60 2.48 26.28
CA CYS A 140 9.21 2.29 24.96
C CYS A 140 8.44 3.08 23.90
N LYS A 141 9.16 3.73 22.97
CA LYS A 141 8.54 4.55 21.92
C LYS A 141 7.89 3.67 20.84
N GLU A 142 8.43 2.48 20.64
CA GLU A 142 7.97 1.49 19.67
C GLU A 142 6.60 0.91 20.03
N GLU A 143 6.19 1.02 21.30
CA GLU A 143 4.87 0.62 21.79
C GLU A 143 3.86 1.76 21.79
N VAL A 144 4.23 2.95 21.29
CA VAL A 144 3.33 4.10 21.17
C VAL A 144 2.53 3.95 19.88
N ASP A 145 1.21 4.05 20.01
CA ASP A 145 0.31 3.95 18.87
C ASP A 145 0.62 5.01 17.81
N MET A 146 0.38 4.62 16.56
CA MET A 146 0.49 5.47 15.39
C MET A 146 -0.91 5.76 14.86
N LEU A 147 -1.22 7.03 14.65
CA LEU A 147 -2.52 7.49 14.17
C LEU A 147 -2.35 8.28 12.87
N THR A 148 -3.35 8.21 12.00
CA THR A 148 -3.45 9.12 10.84
C THR A 148 -4.00 10.48 11.28
N GLU A 149 -3.77 11.52 10.47
CA GLU A 149 -4.34 12.85 10.72
C GLU A 149 -5.86 12.81 10.90
N ASN A 150 -6.55 12.02 10.07
CA ASN A 150 -8.00 11.86 10.13
C ASN A 150 -8.46 11.21 11.44
N GLN A 151 -7.75 10.19 11.93
CA GLN A 151 -8.07 9.57 13.23
C GLN A 151 -7.90 10.56 14.39
N ILE A 152 -6.81 11.33 14.38
CA ILE A 152 -6.56 12.33 15.43
C ILE A 152 -7.67 13.38 15.44
N LYS A 153 -8.02 13.94 14.27
CA LYS A 153 -9.08 14.95 14.16
C LYS A 153 -10.47 14.40 14.48
N ALA A 154 -10.74 13.14 14.13
CA ALA A 154 -12.00 12.48 14.46
C ALA A 154 -12.18 12.24 15.96
N ILE A 155 -11.08 11.97 16.68
CA ILE A 155 -11.08 11.91 18.15
C ILE A 155 -11.31 13.32 18.72
N ASP A 156 -10.39 14.24 18.46
CA ASP A 156 -10.51 15.66 18.80
C ASP A 156 -9.38 16.47 18.13
N GLU A 157 -9.73 17.50 17.35
CA GLU A 157 -8.76 18.36 16.66
C GLU A 157 -7.75 19.04 17.60
N ARG A 158 -8.06 19.19 18.89
CA ARG A 158 -7.14 19.73 19.90
C ARG A 158 -5.90 18.87 20.14
N TYR A 159 -5.91 17.62 19.70
CA TYR A 159 -4.73 16.75 19.77
C TYR A 159 -3.75 16.97 18.61
N TRP A 160 -4.18 17.58 17.51
CA TRP A 160 -3.35 17.82 16.33
C TRP A 160 -2.06 18.61 16.61
N PRO A 161 -2.06 19.67 17.44
CA PRO A 161 -0.82 20.38 17.79
C PRO A 161 0.23 19.52 18.53
N PHE A 162 -0.15 18.36 19.06
CA PHE A 162 0.74 17.41 19.74
C PHE A 162 1.21 16.27 18.84
N ALA A 163 0.77 16.25 17.58
CA ALA A 163 1.13 15.22 16.60
C ALA A 163 2.58 15.38 16.14
N VAL A 164 3.36 14.31 16.30
CA VAL A 164 4.74 14.19 15.84
C VAL A 164 4.78 13.16 14.73
N LYS A 165 5.17 13.57 13.53
CA LYS A 165 5.23 12.69 12.37
C LYS A 165 6.18 11.52 12.65
N VAL A 166 5.75 10.32 12.28
CA VAL A 166 6.60 9.14 12.25
C VAL A 166 7.42 9.24 10.96
N ASP A 167 8.71 9.50 11.09
CA ASP A 167 9.61 9.43 9.94
C ASP A 167 9.71 7.96 9.54
N GLY A 168 9.27 7.65 8.32
CA GLY A 168 9.36 6.31 7.77
C GLY A 168 10.82 5.90 7.61
N GLU A 169 11.16 4.71 8.08
CA GLU A 169 12.36 3.99 7.62
C GLU A 169 12.24 3.60 6.15
#